data_AF-A0A557XVD8-F1
#
_entry.id   AF-A0A557XVD8-F1
#
_cell.length_a   1.000
_cell.length_b   1.000
_cell.length_c   1.000
_cell.angle_alpha   90.00
_cell.angle_beta   90.00
_cell.angle_gamma   90.00
#
_symmetry.space_group_name_H-M   'P 1'
#
loop_
_entity.id
_entity.type
_entity.pdbx_description
1 polymer ?
#
loop_
_entity_poly.entity_id
_entity_poly.type
_entity_poly.pdbx_seq_one_letter_code
_entity_poly.pdbx_strand_id
1 'polypeptide(L)' 'MRAQLAAHESWAATESRSTRTANARRAFEDKFLAEADGDPQRAESLRKAYFARMALKSAQARRRRTGGGAA' A
#
# COMPACT_ATOMS: atom_id res chain seq x y z
N MET A 1 9.63 -10.67 21.91
CA MET A 1 9.57 -9.43 22.71
C MET A 1 10.57 -8.34 22.25
N ARG A 2 11.81 -8.66 21.85
CA ARG A 2 12.81 -7.64 21.40
C ARG A 2 12.37 -6.75 20.22
N ALA A 3 11.73 -7.34 19.20
CA ALA A 3 11.28 -6.60 18.02
C ALA A 3 10.20 -5.55 18.34
N GLN A 4 9.37 -5.78 19.36
CA GLN A 4 8.33 -4.83 19.77
C GLN A 4 8.93 -3.64 20.50
N LEU A 5 9.89 -3.87 21.41
CA LEU A 5 10.63 -2.81 22.11
C LEU A 5 11.36 -1.90 21.11
N ALA A 6 12.10 -2.49 20.17
CA ALA A 6 12.78 -1.73 19.13
C ALA A 6 11.81 -0.94 18.24
N ALA A 7 10.61 -1.47 17.97
CA ALA A 7 9.58 -0.74 17.24
C ALA A 7 9.08 0.47 18.05
N HIS A 8 8.78 0.29 19.34
CA HIS A 8 8.32 1.38 20.21
C HIS A 8 9.38 2.47 20.36
N GLU A 9 10.64 2.11 20.60
CA GLU A 9 11.77 3.04 20.65
C GLU A 9 11.95 3.79 19.33
N SER A 10 11.88 3.08 18.21
CA SER A 10 11.99 3.68 16.88
C SER A 10 10.86 4.66 16.58
N TRP A 11 9.64 4.39 17.04
CA TRP A 11 8.51 5.31 16.91
C TRP A 11 8.58 6.49 17.87
N ALA A 12 9.12 6.30 19.08
CA ALA A 12 9.36 7.37 20.03
C ALA A 12 10.41 8.37 19.51
N ALA A 13 11.45 7.89 18.82
CA ALA A 13 12.47 8.72 18.18
C ALA A 13 12.00 9.40 16.88
N THR A 14 10.79 9.10 16.39
CA THR A 14 10.26 9.69 15.15
C THR A 14 9.51 10.97 15.45
N GLU A 15 10.15 12.12 15.25
CA GLU A 15 9.55 13.45 15.46
C GLU A 15 8.34 13.72 14.55
N SER A 16 8.45 13.33 13.27
CA SER A 16 7.35 13.44 12.31
C SER A 16 7.06 12.11 11.64
N ARG A 17 5.85 11.59 11.86
CA ARG A 17 5.42 10.31 11.29
C ARG A 17 5.30 10.35 9.76
N SER A 18 4.97 11.52 9.21
CA SER A 18 4.84 11.70 7.77
C SER A 18 6.19 11.67 7.07
N THR A 19 7.23 12.28 7.65
CA THR A 19 8.58 12.33 7.06
C THR A 19 9.23 10.96 7.01
N ARG A 20 9.09 10.14 8.06
CA ARG A 20 9.60 8.75 8.10
C ARG A 20 9.15 7.91 6.89
N THR A 21 7.94 8.15 6.40
CA THR A 21 7.33 7.39 5.31
C THR A 21 7.33 8.14 3.98
N ALA A 22 7.87 9.36 3.93
CA ALA A 22 7.86 10.20 2.72
C ALA A 22 8.65 9.58 1.56
N ASN A 23 9.85 9.05 1.82
CA ASN A 23 10.68 8.43 0.79
C ASN A 23 9.99 7.20 0.17
N ALA A 24 9.38 6.36 1.01
CA ALA A 24 8.64 5.20 0.55
C ALA A 24 7.39 5.59 -0.27
N ARG A 25 6.67 6.65 0.13
CA ARG A 25 5.53 7.18 -0.65
C ARG A 25 5.98 7.71 -2.01
N ARG A 26 7.08 8.48 -2.06
CA ARG A 26 7.65 9.00 -3.33
C ARG A 26 8.04 7.85 -4.25
N ALA A 27 8.83 6.89 -3.77
CA ALA A 27 9.24 5.74 -4.57
C ALA A 27 8.05 4.94 -5.12
N PHE A 28 6.96 4.84 -4.37
CA PHE A 28 5.73 4.21 -4.84
C PHE A 28 5.02 5.00 -5.93
N GLU A 29 5.04 6.33 -5.87
CA GLU A 29 4.50 7.21 -6.93
C GLU A 29 5.38 7.20 -8.17
N ASP A 30 6.70 7.27 -8.00
CA ASP A 30 7.70 7.24 -9.08
C ASP A 30 7.58 5.97 -9.92
N LYS A 31 7.24 4.84 -9.30
CA LYS A 31 6.97 3.58 -10.02
C LYS A 31 5.91 3.76 -11.11
N PHE A 32 4.77 4.39 -10.79
CA PHE A 32 3.68 4.56 -11.76
C PHE A 32 4.01 5.62 -12.80
N LEU A 33 4.80 6.63 -12.41
CA LEU A 33 5.28 7.63 -13.35
C LEU A 33 6.24 7.01 -14.39
N ALA A 34 7.14 6.14 -13.94
CA ALA A 34 8.03 5.38 -14.82
C ALA A 34 7.26 4.44 -15.75
N GLU A 35 6.24 3.73 -15.24
CA GLU A 35 5.37 2.85 -16.04
C GLU A 35 4.49 3.62 -17.03
N ALA A 36 4.25 4.91 -16.77
CA ALA A 36 3.48 5.81 -17.62
C ALA A 36 4.35 6.60 -18.61
N ASP A 37 5.64 6.28 -18.74
CA ASP A 37 6.61 7.01 -19.57
C ASP A 37 6.69 8.52 -19.22
N GLY A 38 6.47 8.87 -17.95
CA GLY A 38 6.48 10.25 -17.47
C GLY A 38 5.17 11.02 -17.59
N ASP A 39 4.08 10.41 -18.10
CA ASP A 39 2.77 11.06 -18.17
C ASP A 39 2.01 10.98 -16.82
N PRO A 40 1.74 12.13 -16.16
CA PRO A 40 1.07 12.15 -14.86
C PRO A 40 -0.37 11.63 -14.87
N GLN A 41 -1.13 11.85 -15.94
CA GLN A 41 -2.53 11.43 -16.04
C GLN A 41 -2.63 9.91 -16.24
N ARG A 42 -1.72 9.36 -17.07
CA ARG A 42 -1.56 7.90 -17.21
C ARG A 42 -1.10 7.28 -15.89
N ALA A 43 -0.14 7.89 -15.20
CA ALA A 43 0.35 7.39 -13.90
C ALA A 43 -0.76 7.33 -12.84
N GLU A 44 -1.59 8.38 -12.74
CA GLU A 44 -2.75 8.39 -11.83
C GLU A 44 -3.73 7.26 -12.17
N SER A 45 -4.00 7.06 -13.46
CA SER A 45 -4.89 5.99 -13.94
C SER A 45 -4.34 4.60 -13.61
N LEU A 46 -3.04 4.37 -13.80
CA LEU A 46 -2.35 3.13 -13.44
C LEU A 46 -2.39 2.87 -11.93
N ARG A 47 -2.15 3.90 -11.11
CA ARG A 47 -2.25 3.82 -9.65
C ARG A 47 -3.67 3.44 -9.20
N LYS A 48 -4.71 4.08 -9.76
CA LYS A 48 -6.11 3.74 -9.48
C LYS A 48 -6.42 2.29 -9.86
N ALA A 49 -5.98 1.86 -11.04
CA ALA A 49 -6.15 0.48 -11.50
C ALA A 49 -5.45 -0.53 -10.58
N TYR A 50 -4.25 -0.23 -10.07
CA TYR A 50 -3.52 -1.07 -9.13
C TYR A 50 -4.34 -1.33 -7.84
N PHE A 51 -4.86 -0.27 -7.22
CA PHE A 51 -5.67 -0.40 -6.01
C PHE A 51 -7.02 -1.09 -6.28
N ALA A 52 -7.65 -0.82 -7.43
CA ALA A 52 -8.89 -1.49 -7.83
C ALA A 52 -8.69 -3.02 -7.96
N ARG A 53 -7.59 -3.45 -8.59
CA ARG A 53 -7.24 -4.89 -8.68
C ARG A 53 -7.05 -5.52 -7.29
N MET A 54 -6.39 -4.82 -6.37
CA MET A 54 -6.19 -5.31 -5.00
C MET A 54 -7.52 -5.44 -4.25
N ALA A 55 -8.39 -4.44 -4.35
CA ALA A 55 -9.72 -4.44 -3.74
C ALA A 55 -10.58 -5.58 -4.29
N LEU A 56 -10.55 -5.81 -5.61
CA LEU A 56 -11.25 -6.93 -6.24
C LEU A 56 -10.79 -8.28 -5.70
N LYS A 57 -9.47 -8.52 -5.63
CA LYS A 57 -8.91 -9.76 -5.06
C LYS A 57 -9.34 -9.96 -3.61
N SER A 58 -9.32 -8.90 -2.80
CA SER A 58 -9.80 -8.94 -1.41
C SER A 58 -11.29 -9.29 -1.34
N ALA A 59 -12.13 -8.66 -2.17
CA ALA A 59 -13.56 -8.95 -2.22
C ALA A 59 -13.84 -10.41 -2.61
N GLN A 60 -13.13 -10.93 -3.61
CA GLN A 60 -13.21 -12.34 -3.99
C GLN A 60 -12.81 -13.27 -2.85
N ALA A 61 -11.72 -12.97 -2.13
CA ALA A 61 -11.27 -13.78 -0.98
C ALA A 61 -12.32 -13.80 0.15
N ARG A 62 -12.97 -12.66 0.43
CA ARG A 62 -14.06 -12.59 1.40
C ARG A 62 -15.27 -13.43 0.97
N ARG A 63 -15.69 -13.32 -0.30
CA ARG A 63 -16.81 -14.12 -0.85
C ARG A 63 -16.57 -15.63 -0.74
N ARG A 64 -15.34 -16.09 -1.02
CA ARG A 64 -14.99 -17.52 -0.87
C ARG A 64 -15.11 -17.99 0.58
N ARG A 65 -14.68 -17.16 1.53
CA ARG A 65 -14.75 -17.48 2.97
C ARG A 65 -16.18 -17.59 3.47
N THR A 66 -17.06 -16.71 3.03
CA THR A 66 -18.48 -16.74 3.43
C THR A 66 -19.25 -17.84 2.70
N GLY A 67 -18.91 -18.12 1.44
CA GLY A 67 -19.54 -19.19 0.64
C GLY A 67 -19.11 -20.60 1.04
N GLY A 68 -17.95 -20.78 1.68
CA GLY A 68 -17.45 -22.07 2.17
C GLY A 68 -17.97 -22.48 3.55
N GLY A 69 -18.80 -21.67 4.21
CA GLY A 69 -19.45 -22.00 5.48
C GLY A 69 -20.90 -22.49 5.34
N ALA A 70 -21.38 -22.63 4.09
CA ALA A 70 -22.71 -23.13 3.75
C ALA A 70 -22.58 -24.28 2.74
N ALA A 71 -21.89 -25.34 3.15
CA ALA A 71 -21.87 -26.64 2.49
C ALA A 71 -21.71 -27.72 3.56
#